data_AF-A0A661I9G2-F1
#
_entry.id   AF-A0A661I9G2-F1
#
_cell.length_a   1.000
_cell.length_b   1.000
_cell.length_c   1.000
_cell.angle_alpha   90.00
_cell.angle_beta   90.00
_cell.angle_gamma   90.00
#
_symmetry.space_group_name_H-M   'P 1'
#
loop_
_entity.id
_entity.type
_entity.pdbx_description
1 polymer ?
#
loop_
_entity_poly.entity_id
_entity_poly.type
_entity_poly.pdbx_seq_one_letter_code
_entity_poly.pdbx_strand_id
1 'polypeptide(L)'
;MLDISVPLMLFDFVLFLTLLVLLNRMLYKPLLKHMDDRDDDIAQNLNKAKSMSGASEALHAEAKGILDEARSSASDIRQKAINDAKVLAESKAENKRAELDKKHISFMEGLESEKETLRNSLLSQMPLFKESLKAKFSKL
;
A
#
# COMPACT_ATOMS: atom_id res chain seq x y z
N MET A 1 22.70 8.32 -98.37
CA MET A 1 23.46 9.21 -97.48
C MET A 1 22.44 9.82 -96.52
N LEU A 2 22.69 9.77 -95.21
CA LEU A 2 21.83 10.46 -94.25
C LEU A 2 22.04 11.95 -94.46
N ASP A 3 21.10 12.63 -95.09
CA ASP A 3 21.05 14.09 -95.07
C ASP A 3 20.74 14.50 -93.63
N ILE A 4 21.79 14.87 -92.90
CA ILE A 4 21.66 15.43 -91.56
C ILE A 4 21.14 16.86 -91.74
N SER A 5 19.83 16.99 -91.63
CA SER A 5 19.18 18.28 -91.53
C SER A 5 19.37 18.84 -90.12
N VAL A 6 20.32 19.76 -89.96
CA VAL A 6 20.60 20.52 -88.72
C VAL A 6 19.33 21.09 -88.06
N PRO A 7 18.31 21.60 -88.80
CA PRO A 7 17.07 22.09 -88.18
C PRO A 7 16.25 21.01 -87.47
N LEU A 8 16.17 19.80 -88.02
CA LEU A 8 15.46 18.67 -87.39
C LEU A 8 16.17 18.22 -86.12
N MET A 9 17.51 18.15 -86.15
CA MET A 9 18.30 17.81 -84.97
C MET A 9 18.11 18.82 -83.83
N LEU A 10 18.04 20.12 -84.14
CA LEU A 10 17.73 21.15 -83.15
C LEU A 10 16.32 21.01 -82.59
N PHE A 11 15.34 20.68 -83.43
CA PHE A 11 13.96 20.44 -82.99
C PHE A 11 13.87 19.22 -82.06
N ASP A 12 14.47 18.10 -82.43
CA ASP A 12 14.51 16.88 -81.61
C ASP A 12 15.22 17.13 -80.27
N PHE A 13 16.29 17.94 -80.26
CA PHE A 13 16.99 18.32 -79.04
C PHE A 13 16.10 19.16 -78.10
N VAL A 14 15.38 20.14 -78.64
CA VAL A 14 14.44 20.96 -77.86
C VAL A 14 13.29 20.10 -77.33
N LEU A 15 12.76 19.18 -78.13
CA LEU A 15 11.71 18.26 -77.73
C LEU A 15 12.20 17.33 -76.59
N PHE A 16 13.41 16.80 -76.71
CA PHE A 16 14.03 15.98 -75.68
C PHE A 16 14.23 16.74 -74.36
N LEU A 17 14.75 17.98 -74.42
CA LEU A 17 14.90 18.82 -73.23
C LEU A 17 13.55 19.15 -72.59
N THR A 18 12.54 19.44 -73.39
CA THR A 18 11.18 19.71 -72.90
C THR A 18 10.62 18.48 -72.17
N LEU A 19 10.85 17.29 -72.72
CA LEU A 19 10.41 16.03 -72.13
C LEU A 19 11.16 15.71 -70.83
N LEU A 20 12.46 15.99 -70.75
CA LEU A 20 13.24 15.88 -69.51
C LEU A 20 12.71 16.80 -68.42
N VAL A 21 12.38 18.05 -68.75
CA VAL A 21 11.81 19.01 -67.79
C VAL A 21 10.44 18.52 -67.29
N LEU A 22 9.60 18.02 -68.19
CA LEU A 22 8.29 17.48 -67.85
C LEU A 22 8.41 16.26 -66.92
N LEU A 23 9.33 15.34 -67.24
CA LEU A 23 9.55 14.12 -66.46
C LEU A 23 10.16 14.42 -65.08
N ASN A 24 11.06 15.41 -64.98
CA ASN A 24 11.60 15.89 -63.71
C ASN A 24 10.51 16.39 -62.78
N ARG A 25 9.57 17.18 -63.31
CA ARG A 25 8.46 17.72 -62.54
C ARG A 25 7.42 16.64 -62.18
N MET A 26 7.08 15.77 -63.13
CA MET A 26 5.95 14.84 -62.99
C MET A 26 6.32 13.51 -62.32
N LEU A 27 7.55 13.01 -62.48
CA LEU A 27 7.93 11.68 -62.01
C LEU A 27 9.06 11.72 -60.98
N TYR A 28 10.20 12.33 -61.30
CA TYR A 28 11.38 12.24 -60.44
C TYR A 28 11.19 12.94 -59.09
N LYS A 29 10.63 14.16 -59.09
CA LYS A 29 10.33 14.88 -57.85
C LYS A 29 9.36 14.14 -56.92
N PRO A 30 8.16 13.71 -57.36
CA PRO A 30 7.26 12.99 -56.46
C PRO A 30 7.81 11.63 -56.03
N LEU A 31 8.57 10.94 -56.89
CA LEU A 31 9.17 9.65 -56.54
C LEU A 31 10.23 9.81 -55.43
N LEU A 32 11.14 10.76 -55.58
CA LEU A 32 12.17 11.05 -54.56
C LEU A 32 11.53 11.49 -53.25
N LYS A 33 10.53 12.39 -53.32
CA LYS A 33 9.78 12.80 -52.14
C LYS A 33 9.14 11.61 -51.42
N HIS A 34 8.59 10.65 -52.17
CA HIS A 34 7.98 9.48 -51.56
C HIS A 34 9.01 8.52 -50.92
N MET A 35 10.26 8.51 -51.41
CA MET A 35 11.35 7.80 -50.75
C MET A 35 11.75 8.50 -49.45
N ASP A 36 11.91 9.83 -49.50
CA ASP A 36 12.24 10.64 -48.32
C ASP A 36 11.15 10.52 -47.24
N ASP A 37 9.86 10.66 -47.62
CA ASP A 37 8.72 10.53 -46.71
C ASP A 37 8.70 9.14 -46.04
N ARG A 38 9.11 8.08 -46.75
CA ARG A 38 9.20 6.72 -46.21
C ARG A 38 10.37 6.56 -45.24
N ASP A 39 11.52 7.10 -45.58
CA ASP A 39 12.70 7.04 -44.72
C ASP A 39 12.46 7.80 -43.41
N ASP A 40 11.81 8.96 -43.49
CA ASP A 40 11.39 9.76 -42.33
C ASP A 40 10.35 9.03 -41.47
N ASP A 41 9.33 8.42 -42.08
CA ASP A 41 8.31 7.65 -41.34
C ASP A 41 8.93 6.43 -40.64
N ILE A 42 9.85 5.71 -41.28
CA ILE A 42 10.57 4.59 -40.67
C ILE A 42 11.41 5.07 -39.49
N ALA A 43 12.15 6.17 -39.65
CA ALA A 43 12.96 6.74 -38.58
C ALA A 43 12.11 7.19 -37.39
N GLN A 44 10.97 7.84 -37.66
CA GLN A 44 10.03 8.28 -36.63
C GLN A 44 9.40 7.10 -35.91
N ASN A 45 8.95 6.06 -36.63
CA ASN A 45 8.36 4.87 -36.04
C ASN A 45 9.38 4.10 -35.17
N LEU A 46 10.64 3.98 -35.62
CA LEU A 46 11.71 3.36 -34.83
C LEU A 46 11.98 4.15 -33.53
N ASN A 47 12.06 5.48 -33.61
CA ASN A 47 12.28 6.33 -32.45
C ASN A 47 11.09 6.23 -31.47
N LYS A 48 9.86 6.29 -31.98
CA LYS A 48 8.65 6.15 -31.19
C LYS A 48 8.61 4.78 -30.48
N ALA A 49 8.91 3.69 -31.19
CA ALA A 49 8.99 2.36 -30.59
C ALA A 49 10.04 2.29 -29.46
N LYS A 50 11.25 2.82 -29.68
CA LYS A 50 12.29 2.90 -28.63
C LYS A 50 11.84 3.72 -27.42
N SER A 51 11.23 4.88 -27.65
CA SER A 51 10.75 5.75 -26.58
C SER A 51 9.62 5.11 -25.78
N MET A 52 8.71 4.37 -26.44
CA MET A 52 7.62 3.66 -25.80
C MET A 52 8.13 2.49 -24.96
N SER A 53 9.12 1.72 -25.45
CA SER A 53 9.77 0.67 -24.66
C SER A 53 10.45 1.23 -23.41
N GLY A 54 11.23 2.31 -23.55
CA GLY A 54 11.89 2.95 -22.41
C GLY A 54 10.89 3.53 -21.39
N ALA A 55 9.81 4.17 -21.86
CA ALA A 55 8.75 4.67 -20.99
C ALA A 55 8.01 3.54 -20.26
N SER A 56 7.76 2.40 -20.95
CA SER A 56 7.15 1.22 -20.33
C SER A 56 8.03 0.63 -19.23
N GLU A 57 9.34 0.49 -19.48
CA GLU A 57 10.29 0.02 -18.46
C GLU A 57 10.37 0.96 -17.26
N ALA A 58 10.39 2.27 -17.50
CA ALA A 58 10.37 3.27 -16.43
C ALA A 58 9.09 3.19 -15.58
N LEU A 59 7.92 3.10 -16.22
CA LEU A 59 6.64 2.93 -15.53
C LEU A 59 6.58 1.63 -14.73
N HIS A 60 7.13 0.54 -15.26
CA HIS A 60 7.23 -0.73 -14.54
C HIS A 60 8.17 -0.65 -13.33
N ALA A 61 9.29 0.07 -13.45
CA ALA A 61 10.22 0.31 -12.34
C ALA A 61 9.57 1.16 -11.24
N GLU A 62 8.88 2.23 -11.61
CA GLU A 62 8.14 3.09 -10.68
C GLU A 62 7.04 2.32 -9.96
N ALA A 63 6.22 1.55 -10.70
CA ALA A 63 5.18 0.72 -10.12
C ALA A 63 5.72 -0.32 -9.13
N LYS A 64 6.87 -0.95 -9.43
CA LYS A 64 7.55 -1.84 -8.48
C LYS A 64 8.01 -1.10 -7.23
N GLY A 65 8.62 0.09 -7.39
CA GLY A 65 9.04 0.92 -6.26
C GLY A 65 7.88 1.27 -5.33
N ILE A 66 6.76 1.73 -5.88
CA ILE A 66 5.53 2.03 -5.12
C ILE A 66 5.01 0.79 -4.39
N LEU A 67 5.02 -0.38 -5.05
CA LEU A 67 4.54 -1.62 -4.46
C LEU A 67 5.40 -2.05 -3.26
N ASP A 68 6.72 -1.91 -3.37
CA ASP A 68 7.65 -2.29 -2.32
C ASP A 68 7.61 -1.30 -1.14
N GLU A 69 7.46 0.00 -1.40
CA GLU A 69 7.22 1.00 -0.36
C GLU A 69 5.90 0.76 0.38
N ALA A 70 4.82 0.47 -0.36
CA ALA A 70 3.53 0.13 0.22
C ALA A 70 3.60 -1.14 1.09
N ARG A 71 4.37 -2.16 0.66
CA ARG A 71 4.61 -3.38 1.44
C ARG A 71 5.38 -3.09 2.73
N SER A 72 6.44 -2.27 2.66
CA SER A 72 7.21 -1.87 3.84
C SER A 72 6.33 -1.12 4.83
N SER A 73 5.60 -0.11 4.37
CA SER A 73 4.68 0.67 5.20
C SER A 73 3.58 -0.20 5.84
N ALA A 74 3.02 -1.15 5.09
CA ALA A 74 2.05 -2.10 5.64
C ALA A 74 2.65 -3.06 6.67
N SER A 75 3.93 -3.42 6.55
CA SER A 75 4.64 -4.19 7.57
C SER A 75 4.83 -3.36 8.84
N ASP A 76 5.28 -2.12 8.70
CA ASP A 76 5.49 -1.20 9.82
C ASP A 76 4.21 -0.89 10.57
N ILE A 77 3.10 -0.65 9.87
CA ILE A 77 1.77 -0.44 10.47
C ILE A 77 1.35 -1.69 11.26
N ARG A 78 1.52 -2.88 10.70
CA ARG A 78 1.20 -4.14 11.40
C ARG A 78 2.05 -4.30 12.64
N GLN A 79 3.35 -4.06 12.55
CA GLN A 79 4.25 -4.19 13.70
C GLN A 79 3.92 -3.19 14.81
N LYS A 80 3.61 -1.93 14.45
CA LYS A 80 3.13 -0.92 15.40
C LYS A 80 1.84 -1.35 16.07
N ALA A 81 0.85 -1.81 15.30
CA ALA A 81 -0.43 -2.27 15.85
C ALA A 81 -0.26 -3.46 16.81
N ILE A 82 0.62 -4.40 16.51
CA ILE A 82 0.94 -5.53 17.40
C ILE A 82 1.61 -5.04 18.68
N ASN A 83 2.58 -4.14 18.58
CA ASN A 83 3.27 -3.58 19.74
C ASN A 83 2.31 -2.78 20.62
N ASP A 84 1.48 -1.93 20.04
CA ASP A 84 0.49 -1.14 20.77
C ASP A 84 -0.55 -2.04 21.47
N ALA A 85 -1.02 -3.08 20.79
CA ALA A 85 -1.91 -4.06 21.39
C ALA A 85 -1.26 -4.80 22.56
N LYS A 86 0.03 -5.15 22.44
CA LYS A 86 0.79 -5.80 23.52
C LYS A 86 0.95 -4.88 24.74
N VAL A 87 1.36 -3.63 24.52
CA VAL A 87 1.49 -2.62 25.59
C VAL A 87 0.14 -2.40 26.29
N LEU A 88 -0.95 -2.30 25.52
CA LEU A 88 -2.28 -2.10 26.07
C LEU A 88 -2.78 -3.32 26.85
N ALA A 89 -2.45 -4.53 26.40
CA ALA A 89 -2.75 -5.78 27.12
C ALA A 89 -1.97 -5.87 28.43
N GLU A 90 -0.67 -5.58 28.42
CA GLU A 90 0.19 -5.55 29.60
C GLU A 90 -0.30 -4.51 30.62
N SER A 91 -0.60 -3.29 30.18
CA SER A 91 -1.15 -2.23 31.04
C SER A 91 -2.50 -2.63 31.64
N LYS A 92 -3.41 -3.24 30.86
CA LYS A 92 -4.69 -3.75 31.40
C LYS A 92 -4.50 -4.87 32.42
N ALA A 93 -3.55 -5.77 32.17
CA ALA A 93 -3.24 -6.86 33.09
C ALA A 93 -2.67 -6.32 34.41
N GLU A 94 -1.74 -5.36 34.34
CA GLU A 94 -1.15 -4.71 35.51
C GLU A 94 -2.20 -3.94 36.32
N ASN A 95 -3.05 -3.14 35.66
CA ASN A 95 -4.14 -2.43 36.32
C ASN A 95 -5.12 -3.39 37.01
N LYS A 96 -5.50 -4.50 36.36
CA LYS A 96 -6.35 -5.51 36.99
C LYS A 96 -5.69 -6.19 38.18
N ARG A 97 -4.39 -6.47 38.12
CA ARG A 97 -3.64 -7.01 39.27
C ARG A 97 -3.66 -6.02 40.43
N ALA A 98 -3.33 -4.75 40.18
CA ALA A 98 -3.38 -3.71 41.21
C ALA A 98 -4.78 -3.52 41.82
N GLU A 99 -5.85 -3.61 41.01
CA GLU A 99 -7.22 -3.61 41.52
C GLU A 99 -7.55 -4.83 42.36
N LEU A 100 -7.12 -6.02 41.95
CA LEU A 100 -7.31 -7.26 42.72
C LEU A 100 -6.57 -7.21 44.05
N ASP A 101 -5.33 -6.72 44.07
CA ASP A 101 -4.54 -6.57 45.29
C ASP A 101 -5.22 -5.60 46.25
N LYS A 102 -5.71 -4.45 45.76
CA LYS A 102 -6.50 -3.51 46.58
C LYS A 102 -7.76 -4.14 47.13
N LYS A 103 -8.52 -4.85 46.29
CA LYS A 103 -9.74 -5.56 46.73
C LYS A 103 -9.42 -6.61 47.78
N HIS A 104 -8.34 -7.36 47.60
CA HIS A 104 -7.90 -8.37 48.55
C HIS A 104 -7.54 -7.74 49.90
N ILE A 105 -6.77 -6.66 49.91
CA ILE A 105 -6.45 -5.92 51.14
C ILE A 105 -7.73 -5.46 51.84
N SER A 106 -8.64 -4.80 51.11
CA SER A 106 -9.91 -4.32 51.70
C SER A 106 -10.79 -5.45 52.22
N PHE A 107 -10.76 -6.61 51.56
CA PHE A 107 -11.49 -7.81 52.00
C PHE A 107 -10.90 -8.36 53.29
N MET A 108 -9.57 -8.44 53.39
CA MET A 108 -8.89 -8.90 54.61
C MET A 108 -9.13 -7.96 55.79
N GLU A 109 -9.11 -6.64 55.57
CA GLU A 109 -9.46 -5.65 56.60
C GLU A 109 -10.92 -5.80 57.07
N GLY A 110 -11.85 -5.97 56.13
CA GLY A 110 -13.25 -6.24 56.43
C GLY A 110 -13.44 -7.53 57.23
N LEU A 111 -12.71 -8.59 56.86
CA LEU A 111 -12.81 -9.90 57.51
C LEU A 111 -12.29 -9.88 58.95
N GLU A 112 -11.22 -9.12 59.24
CA GLU A 112 -10.76 -8.95 60.62
C GLU A 112 -11.77 -8.14 61.45
N SER A 113 -12.39 -7.11 60.86
CA SER A 113 -13.48 -6.35 61.50
C SER A 113 -14.71 -7.22 61.78
N GLU A 114 -15.14 -8.05 60.82
CA GLU A 114 -16.25 -8.99 61.00
C GLU A 114 -15.94 -10.04 62.08
N LYS A 115 -14.72 -10.53 62.15
CA LYS A 115 -14.28 -11.46 63.18
C LYS A 115 -14.29 -10.84 64.57
N GLU A 116 -13.85 -9.60 64.72
CA GLU A 116 -13.92 -8.86 66.00
C GLU A 116 -15.38 -8.60 66.41
N THR A 117 -16.23 -8.16 65.49
CA THR A 117 -17.67 -7.96 65.77
C THR A 117 -18.38 -9.26 66.13
N LEU A 118 -18.09 -10.36 65.43
CA LEU A 118 -18.61 -11.69 65.76
C LEU A 118 -18.15 -12.15 67.14
N ARG A 119 -16.86 -11.98 67.47
CA ARG A 119 -16.30 -12.32 68.78
C ARG A 119 -17.00 -11.55 69.90
N ASN A 120 -17.17 -10.23 69.72
CA ASN A 120 -17.87 -9.38 70.67
C ASN A 120 -19.35 -9.78 70.83
N SER A 121 -20.02 -10.12 69.72
CA SER A 121 -21.39 -10.61 69.75
C SER A 121 -21.52 -11.93 70.50
N LEU A 122 -20.64 -12.91 70.23
CA LEU A 122 -20.60 -14.19 70.95
C LEU A 122 -20.35 -14.02 72.45
N LEU A 123 -19.44 -13.11 72.84
CA LEU A 123 -19.18 -12.81 74.25
C LEU A 123 -20.41 -12.18 74.93
N SER A 124 -21.12 -11.29 74.24
CA SER A 124 -22.35 -10.68 74.76
C SER A 124 -23.51 -11.68 74.91
N GLN A 125 -23.58 -12.69 74.04
CA GLN A 125 -24.61 -13.74 74.08
C GLN A 125 -24.26 -14.93 74.99
N MET A 126 -23.00 -15.07 75.41
CA MET A 126 -22.53 -16.12 76.31
C MET A 126 -23.32 -16.26 77.63
N PRO A 127 -23.75 -15.18 78.31
CA PRO A 127 -24.56 -15.27 79.53
C PRO A 127 -25.96 -15.85 79.26
N LEU A 128 -26.63 -15.38 78.20
CA LEU A 128 -27.93 -15.89 77.77
C LEU A 128 -27.85 -17.36 77.36
N PHE A 129 -26.77 -17.74 76.67
CA PHE A 129 -26.50 -19.12 76.32
C PHE A 129 -26.30 -20.00 77.57
N LYS A 130 -25.52 -19.53 78.55
CA LYS A 130 -25.34 -20.21 79.85
C LYS A 130 -26.65 -20.38 80.62
N GLU A 131 -27.50 -19.35 80.67
CA GLU A 131 -28.82 -19.45 81.29
C GLU A 131 -29.71 -20.46 80.57
N SER A 132 -29.72 -20.45 79.23
CA SER A 132 -30.51 -21.39 78.43
C SER A 132 -30.07 -22.84 78.62
N LEU A 133 -28.76 -23.09 78.75
CA LEU A 133 -28.21 -24.41 79.08
C LEU A 133 -28.60 -24.83 80.49
N LYS A 134 -28.44 -23.94 81.49
CA LYS A 134 -28.82 -24.23 82.88
C LYS A 134 -30.30 -24.57 82.99
N ALA A 135 -31.17 -23.84 82.29
CA ALA A 135 -32.61 -24.08 82.26
C ALA A 135 -33.01 -25.41 81.57
N LYS A 136 -32.22 -25.88 80.58
CA LYS A 136 -32.41 -27.21 79.99
C LYS A 136 -31.95 -28.33 80.92
N PHE A 137 -30.81 -28.16 81.59
CA PHE A 137 -30.29 -29.16 82.52
C PHE A 137 -31.04 -29.22 83.86
N SER A 138 -31.70 -28.14 84.30
CA SER A 138 -32.57 -28.15 85.48
C SER A 138 -33.97 -28.71 85.22
N LYS A 139 -34.30 -28.99 83.95
CA LYS A 139 -35.56 -29.63 83.52
C LYS A 139 -35.39 -31.12 83.23
N LEU A 140 -34.16 -31.65 83.31
CA LEU A 140 -33.87 -33.07 83.52
C LEU A 140 -33.77 -33.33 85.04
#